data_AF-A0A553NDN7-F1
#
_entry.id   AF-A0A553NDN7-F1
#
_cell.length_a   1.000
_cell.length_b   1.000
_cell.length_c   1.000
_cell.angle_alpha   90.00
_cell.angle_beta   90.00
_cell.angle_gamma   90.00
#
_symmetry.space_group_name_H-M   'P 1'
#
loop_
_entity.id
_entity.type
_entity.pdbx_description
1 polymer ?
#
loop_
_entity_poly.entity_id
_entity_poly.type
_entity_poly.pdbx_seq_one_letter_code
_entity_poly.pdbx_strand_id
1 'polypeptide(L)'
;MPLCGPKLSLCGVILSAWGIIQLALMGVFFWTNSVAFIEDIPLKEEYESKDELINDLEQGYQQNALNCWIAALLYLVTLCVSVQQFWMNNRSTYSV
;
A
#
# COMPACT_ATOMS: atom_id res chain seq x y z
N MET A 1 17.76 -20.60 5.59
CA MET A 1 16.86 -21.60 4.97
C MET A 1 15.96 -20.88 3.98
N PRO A 2 15.96 -21.25 2.70
CA PRO A 2 15.04 -20.66 1.73
C PRO A 2 13.61 -21.09 2.07
N LEU A 3 12.77 -20.14 2.49
CA LEU A 3 11.38 -20.40 2.89
C LEU A 3 10.41 -20.42 1.71
N CYS A 4 10.74 -19.74 0.61
CA CYS A 4 9.98 -19.71 -0.64
C CYS A 4 10.84 -20.17 -1.82
N GLY A 5 10.28 -20.99 -2.72
CA GLY A 5 10.93 -21.36 -3.97
C GLY A 5 11.12 -20.18 -4.94
N PRO A 6 12.02 -20.28 -5.93
CA PRO A 6 12.43 -19.17 -6.79
C PRO A 6 11.28 -18.53 -7.60
N LYS A 7 10.27 -19.32 -8.00
CA LYS A 7 9.08 -18.82 -8.73
C LYS A 7 8.14 -17.99 -7.84
N LEU A 8 7.99 -18.38 -6.58
CA LEU A 8 7.11 -17.70 -5.61
C LEU A 8 7.74 -16.38 -5.14
N SER A 9 9.07 -16.35 -4.99
CA SER A 9 9.83 -15.12 -4.69
C SER A 9 9.72 -14.08 -5.80
N LEU A 10 9.80 -14.50 -7.08
CA LEU A 10 9.62 -13.59 -8.23
C LEU A 10 8.21 -12.97 -8.24
N CYS A 11 7.18 -13.78 -8.00
CA CYS A 11 5.80 -13.30 -7.89
C CYS A 11 5.64 -12.28 -6.76
N GLY A 12 6.24 -12.54 -5.59
CA GLY A 12 6.24 -11.62 -4.45
C GLY A 12 6.87 -10.26 -4.76
N VAL A 13 8.00 -10.24 -5.49
CA VAL A 13 8.64 -8.98 -5.89
C VAL A 13 7.76 -8.17 -6.83
N ILE A 14 7.15 -8.80 -7.84
CA ILE A 14 6.31 -8.11 -8.83
C ILE A 14 5.05 -7.53 -8.16
N LEU A 15 4.36 -8.33 -7.33
CA LEU A 15 3.17 -7.89 -6.62
C LEU A 15 3.48 -6.78 -5.61
N SER A 16 4.58 -6.90 -4.85
CA SER A 16 4.98 -5.85 -3.92
C SER A 16 5.38 -4.56 -4.65
N ALA A 17 6.09 -4.64 -5.78
CA ALA A 17 6.44 -3.45 -6.56
C ALA A 17 5.19 -2.73 -7.10
N TRP A 18 4.24 -3.48 -7.64
CA TRP A 18 2.96 -2.94 -8.10
C TRP A 18 2.15 -2.31 -6.94
N GLY A 19 2.03 -3.02 -5.82
CA GLY A 19 1.31 -2.55 -4.63
C GLY A 19 1.90 -1.25 -4.07
N ILE A 20 3.24 -1.12 -4.02
CA ILE A 20 3.89 0.12 -3.57
C ILE A 20 3.51 1.29 -4.46
N ILE A 21 3.60 1.13 -5.79
CA ILE A 21 3.31 2.22 -6.74
C ILE A 21 1.85 2.66 -6.59
N GLN A 22 0.92 1.71 -6.59
CA GLN A 22 -0.51 2.00 -6.50
C GLN A 22 -0.89 2.65 -5.15
N LEU A 23 -0.40 2.12 -4.03
CA LEU A 23 -0.71 2.66 -2.70
C LEU A 23 -0.04 4.00 -2.42
N ALA A 24 1.19 4.22 -2.91
CA ALA A 24 1.86 5.51 -2.78
C ALA A 24 1.13 6.60 -3.58
N LEU A 25 0.71 6.29 -4.83
CA LEU A 25 -0.08 7.23 -5.63
C LEU A 25 -1.43 7.54 -4.96
N MET A 26 -2.14 6.54 -4.46
CA MET A 26 -3.37 6.76 -3.70
C MET A 26 -3.14 7.58 -2.44
N GLY A 27 -2.08 7.30 -1.67
CA GLY A 27 -1.71 8.08 -0.49
C GLY A 27 -1.45 9.56 -0.79
N VAL A 28 -0.84 9.88 -1.94
CA VAL A 28 -0.67 11.27 -2.40
C VAL A 28 -2.01 11.90 -2.79
N PHE A 29 -2.86 11.19 -3.54
CA PHE A 29 -4.16 11.72 -3.93
C PHE A 29 -5.10 11.98 -2.74
N PHE A 30 -5.08 11.11 -1.72
CA PHE A 30 -5.79 11.35 -0.47
C PHE A 30 -5.20 12.52 0.32
N TRP A 31 -3.88 12.70 0.35
CA TRP A 31 -3.24 13.85 1.00
C TRP A 31 -3.65 15.19 0.35
N THR A 32 -3.85 15.20 -0.97
CA THR A 32 -4.31 16.39 -1.70
C THR A 32 -5.84 16.59 -1.66
N ASN A 33 -6.58 15.81 -0.87
CA ASN A 33 -8.05 15.85 -0.79
C ASN A 33 -8.72 15.78 -2.18
N SER A 34 -8.31 14.80 -3.02
CA SER A 34 -8.83 14.66 -4.38
C SER A 34 -10.29 14.22 -4.39
N VAL A 35 -11.15 14.96 -5.11
CA VAL A 35 -12.60 14.69 -5.24
C VAL A 35 -12.89 13.32 -5.86
N ALA A 36 -11.95 12.76 -6.64
CA ALA A 36 -12.11 11.45 -7.26
C ALA A 36 -12.23 10.29 -6.26
N PHE A 37 -11.78 10.49 -5.01
CA PHE A 37 -11.77 9.47 -3.95
C PHE A 37 -12.80 9.73 -2.84
N ILE A 38 -13.78 10.60 -3.09
CA ILE A 38 -14.79 10.95 -2.08
C ILE A 38 -15.70 9.76 -1.73
N GLU A 39 -15.93 8.86 -2.68
CA GLU A 39 -16.75 7.65 -2.49
C GLU A 39 -16.05 6.60 -1.61
N ASP A 40 -14.72 6.67 -1.49
CA ASP A 40 -13.93 5.75 -0.65
C ASP A 40 -13.83 6.20 0.82
N ILE A 41 -14.41 7.36 1.15
CA ILE A 41 -14.42 7.88 2.52
C ILE A 41 -15.70 7.41 3.22
N PRO A 42 -15.60 6.81 4.42
CA PRO A 42 -16.78 6.42 5.19
C PRO A 42 -17.45 7.67 5.77
N LEU A 43 -18.37 8.26 5.00
CA LEU A 43 -19.22 9.36 5.41
C LEU A 43 -20.53 8.85 6.02
N LYS A 44 -21.13 9.63 6.92
CA LYS A 44 -22.47 9.38 7.45
C LYS A 44 -23.52 9.63 6.37
N GLU A 45 -24.65 8.93 6.44
CA GLU A 45 -25.75 9.10 5.47
C GLU A 45 -26.45 10.46 5.58
N GLU A 46 -26.44 11.08 6.77
CA GLU A 46 -27.09 12.35 7.02
C GLU A 46 -26.22 13.22 7.95
N TYR A 47 -26.06 14.49 7.59
CA TYR A 47 -25.33 15.49 8.37
C TYR A 47 -26.26 16.68 8.62
N GLU A 48 -26.33 17.14 9.88
CA GLU A 48 -27.18 18.29 10.25
C GLU A 48 -26.56 19.63 9.83
N SER A 49 -25.23 19.68 9.66
CA SER A 49 -24.50 20.88 9.26
C SER A 49 -23.45 20.61 8.20
N LYS A 50 -23.26 21.58 7.29
CA LYS A 50 -22.19 21.55 6.28
C LYS A 50 -20.80 21.55 6.92
N ASP A 51 -20.64 22.21 8.07
CA ASP A 51 -19.35 22.28 8.75
C ASP A 51 -18.96 20.91 9.34
N GLU A 52 -19.94 20.12 9.80
CA GLU A 52 -19.68 18.76 10.29
C GLU A 52 -19.26 17.85 9.13
N LEU A 53 -19.94 17.95 7.97
CA LEU A 53 -19.58 17.21 6.77
C LEU A 53 -18.15 17.49 6.33
N ILE A 54 -17.73 18.77 6.26
CA ILE A 54 -16.36 19.10 5.82
C ILE A 54 -15.32 18.62 6.82
N ASN A 55 -15.57 18.74 8.13
CA ASN A 55 -14.65 18.25 9.15
C ASN A 55 -14.49 16.72 9.11
N ASP A 56 -15.57 15.98 8.89
CA ASP A 56 -15.54 14.51 8.81
C ASP A 56 -14.87 14.06 7.51
N LEU A 57 -15.11 14.79 6.41
CA LEU A 57 -14.47 14.56 5.12
C LEU A 57 -12.94 14.75 5.20
N GLU A 58 -12.46 15.86 5.76
CA GLU A 58 -11.03 16.12 5.93
C GLU A 58 -10.36 15.05 6.82
N GLN A 59 -11.05 14.63 7.90
CA GLN A 59 -10.56 13.55 8.76
C GLN A 59 -10.50 12.22 8.00
N GLY A 60 -11.51 11.90 7.21
CA GLY A 60 -11.55 10.70 6.38
C GLY A 60 -10.42 10.65 5.35
N TYR A 61 -10.15 11.77 4.65
CA TYR A 61 -9.01 11.88 3.73
C TYR A 61 -7.68 11.64 4.45
N GLN A 62 -7.45 12.27 5.60
CA GLN A 62 -6.22 12.11 6.37
C GLN A 62 -6.03 10.68 6.89
N GLN A 63 -7.09 10.04 7.41
CA GLN A 63 -7.01 8.66 7.87
C GLN A 63 -6.74 7.67 6.73
N ASN A 64 -7.45 7.82 5.61
CA ASN A 64 -7.23 6.96 4.44
C ASN A 64 -5.83 7.16 3.84
N ALA A 65 -5.34 8.40 3.77
CA ALA A 65 -3.96 8.69 3.36
C ALA A 65 -2.95 7.95 4.26
N LEU A 66 -3.07 8.07 5.58
CA LEU A 66 -2.18 7.40 6.53
C LEU A 66 -2.22 5.88 6.38
N ASN A 67 -3.42 5.29 6.22
CA ASN A 67 -3.57 3.85 6.02
C ASN A 67 -2.89 3.39 4.72
N CYS A 68 -3.04 4.12 3.62
CA CYS A 68 -2.34 3.82 2.35
C CYS A 68 -0.81 3.94 2.49
N TRP A 69 -0.32 4.96 3.19
CA TRP A 69 1.12 5.13 3.45
C TRP A 69 1.70 3.98 4.30
N ILE A 70 0.99 3.58 5.37
CA ILE A 70 1.41 2.43 6.20
C ILE A 70 1.40 1.15 5.37
N ALA A 71 0.36 0.91 4.56
CA ALA A 71 0.29 -0.24 3.68
C ALA A 71 1.45 -0.25 2.66
N ALA A 72 1.76 0.89 2.05
CA ALA A 72 2.90 1.02 1.13
C ALA A 72 4.24 0.66 1.82
N LEU A 73 4.44 1.08 3.07
CA LEU A 73 5.62 0.70 3.86
C LEU A 73 5.67 -0.81 4.14
N LEU A 74 4.53 -1.45 4.44
CA LEU A 74 4.48 -2.91 4.62
C LEU A 74 4.84 -3.64 3.31
N TYR A 75 4.34 -3.17 2.17
CA TYR A 75 4.74 -3.73 0.87
C TYR A 75 6.23 -3.51 0.56
N LEU A 76 6.82 -2.39 1.00
CA LEU A 76 8.26 -2.16 0.89
C LEU A 76 9.06 -3.18 1.71
N VAL A 77 8.64 -3.45 2.96
CA VAL A 77 9.29 -4.46 3.80
C VAL A 77 9.20 -5.86 3.17
N THR A 78 8.03 -6.24 2.67
CA THR A 78 7.87 -7.55 1.97
C THR A 78 8.70 -7.62 0.69
N LEU A 79 8.86 -6.52 -0.04
CA LEU A 79 9.76 -6.44 -1.19
C LEU A 79 11.22 -6.65 -0.77
N CYS A 80 11.70 -6.00 0.29
CA CYS A 80 13.05 -6.21 0.80
C CYS A 80 13.29 -7.67 1.19
N VAL A 81 12.36 -8.30 1.91
CA VAL A 81 12.46 -9.70 2.32
C VAL A 81 12.44 -10.63 1.10
N SER A 82 11.54 -10.42 0.14
CA SER A 82 11.44 -11.25 -1.05
C SER A 82 12.67 -11.12 -1.96
N VAL A 83 13.27 -9.92 -2.07
CA VAL A 83 14.55 -9.69 -2.77
C VAL A 83 15.70 -10.40 -2.05
N GLN A 84 15.77 -10.35 -0.71
CA GLN A 84 16.76 -11.10 0.06
C GLN A 84 16.62 -12.62 -0.17
N GLN A 85 15.39 -13.14 -0.16
CA GLN A 85 15.12 -14.56 -0.46
C GLN A 85 15.48 -14.92 -1.91
N PHE A 86 15.21 -14.03 -2.87
CA PHE A 86 15.60 -14.23 -4.27
C PHE A 86 17.12 -14.34 -4.42
N TRP A 87 17.86 -13.42 -3.80
CA TRP A 87 19.33 -13.41 -3.85
C TRP A 87 19.94 -14.68 -3.22
N MET A 88 19.41 -15.11 -2.06
CA MET A 88 19.84 -16.34 -1.41
C MET A 88 19.53 -17.59 -2.26
N ASN A 89 18.34 -17.67 -2.85
CA ASN A 89 17.95 -18.76 -3.75
C ASN A 89 18.84 -18.84 -4.99
N ASN A 90 19.13 -17.70 -5.62
CA ASN A 90 19.98 -17.63 -6.80
C ASN A 90 21.39 -18.15 -6.47
N ARG A 91 21.96 -17.78 -5.32
CA ARG A 91 23.28 -18.26 -4.87
C ARG A 91 23.33 -19.77 -4.62
N SER A 92 22.26 -20.36 -4.06
CA SER A 92 22.17 -21.81 -3.85
C SER A 92 21.98 -22.60 -5.16
N THR A 93 21.34 -22.00 -6.17
CA THR A 93 21.18 -22.62 -7.50
C THR A 93 22.46 -22.57 -8.34
N TYR A 94 23.34 -21.58 -8.17
CA TYR A 94 24.66 -21.55 -8.86
C TYR A 94 25.77 -22.31 -8.14
N SER A 95 25.54 -22.86 -6.94
CA SER A 95 26.54 -23.66 -6.20
C SER A 95 26.43 -25.17 -6.47
N VAL A 96 25.78 -25.57 -7.57
CA VAL A 96 25.80 -26.93 -8.11
C VAL A 96 26.61 -27.00 -9.40
#